data_AF-A0A179FDD3-F1
#
_entry.id   AF-A0A179FDD3-F1
#
_cell.length_a   1.000
_cell.length_b   1.000
_cell.length_c   1.000
_cell.angle_alpha   90.00
_cell.angle_beta   90.00
_cell.angle_gamma   90.00
#
_symmetry.space_group_name_H-M   'P 1'
#
loop_
_entity.id
_entity.type
_entity.pdbx_description
1 polymer ?
#
loop_
_entity_poly.entity_id
_entity_poly.type
_entity_poly.pdbx_seq_one_letter_code
_entity_poly.pdbx_strand_id
1 'polypeptide(L)'
;MAASSETTISRFKKTLDPYIKPREQVNYIRRVLALELGSYTGDGPIQQPLSLNDGPLEREIGPELKGVYKEYIEAVHANNMAHRQFDQIANESLLQASAPTKSQNEASSSSVLEDHLTLLKLRKKHESLVTIQSYLDHLSETPLAYQDAINIEQALKGGKSLPNVPSSVINSFVVEQTAGQPDLQSHVNQLDKTVLRTKLLLKQEERLLAEARARCTIKPELVSNGAKLQALNNTRNELINWIETELSKASTEEEEAATQVSTRQTEQTAQDQAAISSQLHQIQDKYKEYVAARKELLKLTSQTPQPSMPPPETTTAQSSSTTREAVAPSTDLLLTPYLEAVLTKARYQKALVTHKSHITASLDKQNKESCQLLGRLAEESQLLSAYPMKDSTRRRSGIPEIIAAKPTERPDIASRIKPWVFAADAAKIGTLEAVAEKIEVGQVALESSMEALHEMDMLLGLEEEQEVDEVDTTEDDMWLQGQGIKKQPRKKKALQPNKGDPWAKIHGNLGLIGHDNAA
;
A
#
# COMPACT_ATOMS: atom_id res chain seq x y z
N MET A 1 -77.77 -18.40 -10.41
CA MET A 1 -76.76 -17.39 -9.99
C MET A 1 -76.80 -16.14 -10.88
N ALA A 2 -77.97 -15.52 -11.09
CA ALA A 2 -78.10 -14.32 -11.95
C ALA A 2 -78.50 -13.04 -11.18
N ALA A 3 -78.94 -13.15 -9.93
CA ALA A 3 -79.41 -12.00 -9.14
C ALA A 3 -78.30 -11.16 -8.50
N SER A 4 -77.07 -11.67 -8.40
CA SER A 4 -75.94 -10.96 -7.78
C SER A 4 -75.20 -10.00 -8.73
N SER A 5 -75.38 -10.13 -10.05
CA SER A 5 -74.81 -9.20 -11.03
C SER A 5 -75.67 -7.95 -11.24
N GLU A 6 -77.00 -8.06 -11.11
CA GLU A 6 -77.90 -6.89 -11.25
C GLU A 6 -77.77 -5.90 -10.08
N THR A 7 -77.45 -6.40 -8.88
CA THR A 7 -77.24 -5.56 -7.68
C THR A 7 -75.91 -4.81 -7.70
N THR A 8 -74.86 -5.37 -8.32
CA THR A 8 -73.59 -4.65 -8.51
C THR A 8 -73.71 -3.58 -9.59
N ILE A 9 -74.36 -3.89 -10.72
CA ILE A 9 -74.58 -2.92 -11.81
C ILE A 9 -75.43 -1.72 -11.34
N SER A 10 -76.47 -1.96 -10.54
CA SER A 10 -77.29 -0.88 -9.99
C SER A 10 -76.56 -0.03 -8.96
N ARG A 11 -75.64 -0.61 -8.18
CA ARG A 11 -74.73 0.14 -7.29
C ARG A 11 -73.75 1.02 -8.08
N PHE A 12 -73.18 0.50 -9.19
CA PHE A 12 -72.32 1.27 -10.08
C PHE A 12 -73.06 2.41 -10.77
N LYS A 13 -74.29 2.19 -11.24
CA LYS A 13 -75.13 3.25 -11.82
C LYS A 13 -75.37 4.36 -10.80
N LYS A 14 -75.79 4.03 -9.57
CA LYS A 14 -75.99 5.04 -8.50
C LYS A 14 -74.72 5.83 -8.17
N THR A 15 -73.54 5.22 -8.24
CA THR A 15 -72.27 5.94 -8.03
C THR A 15 -71.85 6.81 -9.21
N LEU A 16 -72.27 6.46 -10.43
CA LEU A 16 -71.90 7.16 -11.66
C LEU A 16 -72.95 8.21 -12.07
N ASP A 17 -74.21 8.07 -11.65
CA ASP A 17 -75.31 9.00 -11.96
C ASP A 17 -74.98 10.48 -11.67
N PRO A 18 -74.25 10.84 -10.58
CA PRO A 18 -73.81 12.23 -10.36
C PRO A 18 -72.79 12.75 -11.39
N TYR A 19 -72.06 11.85 -12.03
CA TYR A 19 -70.98 12.16 -12.99
C TYR A 19 -71.43 12.00 -14.45
N ILE A 20 -72.53 11.30 -14.72
CA ILE A 20 -73.13 11.13 -16.04
C ILE A 20 -74.08 12.31 -16.31
N LYS A 21 -73.54 13.39 -16.88
CA LYS A 21 -74.36 14.53 -17.32
C LYS A 21 -74.95 14.29 -18.71
N PRO A 22 -76.17 14.78 -19.01
CA PRO A 22 -76.75 14.71 -20.35
C PRO A 22 -75.86 15.46 -21.36
N ARG A 23 -75.83 14.97 -22.60
CA ARG A 23 -74.95 15.49 -23.66
C ARG A 23 -75.08 17.00 -23.88
N GLU A 24 -76.28 17.54 -23.71
CA GLU A 24 -76.56 18.97 -23.83
C GLU A 24 -75.86 19.80 -22.74
N GLN A 25 -75.92 19.35 -21.48
CA GLN A 25 -75.20 20.01 -20.39
C GLN A 25 -73.69 19.90 -20.57
N VAL A 26 -73.19 18.76 -21.06
CA VAL A 26 -71.76 18.60 -21.36
C VAL A 26 -71.32 19.55 -22.47
N ASN A 27 -72.12 19.70 -23.53
CA ASN A 27 -71.83 20.65 -24.61
C ASN A 27 -71.93 22.11 -24.15
N TYR A 28 -72.89 22.44 -23.28
CA TYR A 28 -72.99 23.76 -22.65
C TYR A 28 -71.75 24.07 -21.80
N ILE A 29 -71.35 23.14 -20.92
CA ILE A 29 -70.15 23.27 -20.09
C ILE A 29 -68.91 23.41 -20.97
N ARG A 30 -68.76 22.59 -22.02
CA ARG A 30 -67.65 22.71 -22.97
C ARG A 30 -67.63 24.06 -23.68
N ARG A 31 -68.80 24.61 -24.06
CA ARG A 31 -68.90 25.91 -24.72
C ARG A 31 -68.53 27.05 -23.78
N VAL A 32 -69.02 27.02 -22.53
CA VAL A 32 -68.66 27.99 -21.50
C VAL A 32 -67.17 27.92 -21.21
N LEU A 33 -66.62 26.72 -20.99
CA LEU A 33 -65.18 26.55 -20.78
C LEU A 33 -64.36 26.97 -21.99
N ALA A 34 -64.80 26.70 -23.21
CA ALA A 34 -64.10 27.15 -24.42
C ALA A 34 -64.12 28.68 -24.60
N LEU A 35 -65.18 29.35 -24.15
CA LEU A 35 -65.26 30.82 -24.14
C LEU A 35 -64.36 31.42 -23.05
N GLU A 36 -64.38 30.85 -21.84
CA GLU A 36 -63.50 31.26 -20.74
C GLU A 36 -62.03 31.03 -21.12
N LEU A 37 -61.66 29.82 -21.55
CA LEU A 37 -60.31 29.48 -22.00
C LEU A 37 -59.87 30.35 -23.19
N GLY A 38 -60.79 30.62 -24.12
CA GLY A 38 -60.58 31.53 -25.24
C GLY A 38 -60.28 32.96 -24.82
N SER A 39 -60.89 33.42 -23.72
CA SER A 39 -60.60 34.74 -23.15
C SER A 39 -59.17 34.87 -22.60
N TYR A 40 -58.55 33.76 -22.14
CA TYR A 40 -57.15 33.76 -21.68
C TYR A 40 -56.14 33.76 -22.84
N THR A 41 -56.52 33.26 -24.01
CA THR A 41 -55.62 33.15 -25.18
C THR A 41 -55.81 34.28 -26.18
N GLY A 42 -56.76 35.20 -25.94
CA GLY A 42 -57.00 36.39 -26.75
C GLY A 42 -57.65 36.16 -28.11
N ASP A 43 -57.87 34.89 -28.51
CA ASP A 43 -58.26 34.51 -29.86
C ASP A 43 -59.50 33.59 -29.88
N GLY A 44 -60.66 34.16 -29.55
CA GLY A 44 -61.98 33.53 -29.74
C GLY A 44 -62.18 32.15 -29.07
N PRO A 45 -63.27 31.42 -29.38
CA PRO A 45 -63.50 30.10 -28.80
C PRO A 45 -62.46 29.10 -29.31
N ILE A 46 -61.71 28.49 -28.38
CA ILE A 46 -60.58 27.59 -28.68
C ILE A 46 -61.03 26.39 -29.55
N GLN A 47 -60.50 26.30 -30.77
CA GLN A 47 -60.69 25.15 -31.67
C GLN A 47 -59.50 24.17 -31.66
N GLN A 48 -58.35 24.56 -31.08
CA GLN A 48 -57.11 23.78 -31.07
C GLN A 48 -56.79 23.24 -29.66
N PRO A 49 -56.08 22.10 -29.53
CA PRO A 49 -55.71 21.58 -28.22
C PRO A 49 -54.81 22.58 -27.48
N LEU A 50 -55.12 22.83 -26.21
CA LEU A 50 -54.43 23.77 -25.29
C LEU A 50 -52.90 23.58 -25.23
N SER A 51 -52.40 22.42 -25.63
CA SER A 51 -50.97 22.09 -25.65
C SER A 51 -50.18 22.80 -26.76
N LEU A 52 -50.83 23.45 -27.72
CA LEU A 52 -50.18 24.09 -28.88
C LEU A 52 -50.31 25.63 -28.89
N ASN A 53 -50.96 26.23 -27.89
CA ASN A 53 -51.09 27.69 -27.80
C ASN A 53 -49.94 28.28 -26.98
N ASP A 54 -48.91 28.77 -27.68
CA ASP A 54 -47.83 29.63 -27.14
C ASP A 54 -48.26 31.11 -27.08
N GLY A 55 -49.55 31.38 -26.90
CA GLY A 55 -50.07 32.74 -26.79
C GLY A 55 -49.60 33.40 -25.49
N PRO A 56 -49.26 34.71 -25.49
CA PRO A 56 -48.89 35.41 -24.28
C PRO A 56 -50.09 35.42 -23.33
N LEU A 57 -50.01 34.66 -22.24
CA LEU A 57 -50.93 34.76 -21.10
C LEU A 57 -50.63 36.07 -20.35
N GLU A 58 -50.83 37.20 -21.02
CA GLU A 58 -50.77 38.53 -20.42
C GLU A 58 -52.14 38.86 -19.82
N ARG A 59 -52.43 38.26 -18.67
CA ARG A 59 -53.33 38.90 -17.70
C ARG A 59 -52.99 38.53 -16.26
N GLU A 60 -53.07 39.56 -15.42
CA GLU A 60 -52.84 39.57 -13.99
C GLU A 60 -53.59 38.46 -13.24
N ILE A 61 -52.89 37.87 -12.27
CA ILE A 61 -53.35 36.81 -11.40
C ILE A 61 -54.65 37.24 -10.72
N GLY A 62 -55.75 36.55 -11.04
CA GLY A 62 -57.07 36.86 -10.49
C GLY A 62 -57.07 36.79 -8.95
N PRO A 63 -57.89 37.62 -8.27
CA PRO A 63 -57.93 37.70 -6.80
C PRO A 63 -58.48 36.44 -6.11
N GLU A 64 -58.90 35.44 -6.89
CA GLU A 64 -59.43 34.16 -6.42
C GLU A 64 -58.33 33.24 -5.87
N LEU A 65 -57.08 33.46 -6.30
CA LEU A 65 -55.91 32.70 -5.87
C LEU A 65 -55.41 33.29 -4.55
N LYS A 66 -55.60 32.57 -3.44
CA LYS A 66 -55.17 33.00 -2.09
C LYS A 66 -54.15 32.05 -1.50
N GLY A 67 -53.20 32.60 -0.73
CA GLY A 67 -52.17 31.85 -0.02
C GLY A 67 -51.03 31.36 -0.91
N VAL A 68 -50.39 30.26 -0.52
CA VAL A 68 -49.16 29.70 -1.13
C VAL A 68 -49.29 29.45 -2.64
N TYR A 69 -50.48 29.13 -3.13
CA TYR A 69 -50.71 28.91 -4.56
C TYR A 69 -50.58 30.20 -5.38
N LYS A 70 -50.95 31.36 -4.81
CA LYS A 70 -50.73 32.67 -5.42
C LYS A 70 -49.24 32.98 -5.48
N GLU A 71 -48.53 32.80 -4.37
CA GLU A 71 -47.08 33.01 -4.31
C GLU A 71 -46.32 32.11 -5.29
N TYR A 72 -46.76 30.86 -5.45
CA TYR A 72 -46.19 29.94 -6.44
C TYR A 72 -46.41 30.43 -7.87
N ILE A 73 -47.62 30.85 -8.24
CA ILE A 73 -47.90 31.36 -9.58
C ILE A 73 -47.15 32.68 -9.83
N GLU A 74 -47.07 33.57 -8.84
CA GLU A 74 -46.28 34.80 -8.89
C GLU A 74 -44.79 34.49 -9.12
N ALA A 75 -44.24 33.51 -8.39
CA ALA A 75 -42.85 33.07 -8.57
C ALA A 75 -42.62 32.45 -9.95
N VAL A 76 -43.55 31.65 -10.47
CA VAL A 76 -43.46 31.05 -11.81
C VAL A 76 -43.55 32.14 -12.89
N HIS A 77 -44.42 33.13 -12.72
CA HIS A 77 -44.52 34.26 -13.63
C HIS A 77 -43.24 35.11 -13.61
N ALA A 78 -42.72 35.44 -12.43
CA ALA A 78 -41.46 36.16 -12.27
C ALA A 78 -40.28 35.39 -12.90
N ASN A 79 -40.26 34.06 -12.75
CA ASN A 79 -39.23 33.22 -13.36
C ASN A 79 -39.32 33.23 -14.89
N ASN A 80 -40.51 33.07 -15.47
CA ASN A 80 -40.70 33.17 -16.91
C ASN A 80 -40.31 34.55 -17.46
N MET A 81 -40.63 35.62 -16.73
CA MET A 81 -40.19 36.97 -17.08
C MET A 81 -38.67 37.12 -17.04
N ALA A 82 -38.02 36.59 -16.00
CA ALA A 82 -36.56 36.60 -15.89
C ALA A 82 -35.88 35.80 -17.02
N HIS A 83 -36.44 34.64 -17.40
CA HIS A 83 -35.96 33.86 -18.54
C HIS A 83 -36.10 34.62 -19.85
N ARG A 84 -37.24 35.25 -20.12
CA ARG A 84 -37.44 36.07 -21.33
C ARG A 84 -36.45 37.24 -21.39
N GLN A 85 -36.22 37.91 -20.26
CA GLN A 85 -35.23 38.99 -20.17
C GLN A 85 -33.81 38.48 -20.40
N PHE A 86 -33.46 37.32 -19.83
CA PHE A 86 -32.17 36.67 -20.07
C PHE A 86 -31.99 36.32 -21.55
N ASP A 87 -33.00 35.73 -22.18
CA ASP A 87 -32.96 35.37 -23.60
C ASP A 87 -32.85 36.62 -24.49
N GLN A 88 -33.53 37.72 -24.15
CA GLN A 88 -33.37 39.01 -24.84
C GLN A 88 -31.93 39.53 -24.72
N ILE A 89 -31.35 39.55 -23.53
CA ILE A 89 -29.97 40.01 -23.30
C ILE A 89 -28.96 39.07 -23.99
N ALA A 90 -29.19 37.76 -23.95
CA ALA A 90 -28.34 36.77 -24.61
C ALA A 90 -28.37 36.95 -26.14
N ASN A 91 -29.55 37.19 -26.71
CA ASN A 91 -29.71 37.46 -28.15
C ASN A 91 -29.12 38.82 -28.55
N GLU A 92 -29.27 39.86 -27.72
CA GLU A 92 -28.65 41.17 -27.93
C GLU A 92 -27.12 41.09 -27.87
N SER A 93 -26.57 40.31 -26.94
CA SER A 93 -25.12 40.04 -26.84
C SER A 93 -24.60 39.29 -28.08
N LEU A 94 -25.35 38.30 -28.58
CA LEU A 94 -24.99 37.53 -29.78
C LEU A 94 -25.03 38.40 -31.06
N LEU A 95 -25.98 39.34 -31.14
CA LEU A 95 -26.07 40.30 -32.26
C LEU A 95 -24.99 41.39 -32.17
N GLN A 96 -24.58 41.83 -30.96
CA GLN A 96 -23.49 42.78 -30.77
C GLN A 96 -22.10 42.16 -31.04
N ALA A 97 -21.92 40.85 -30.83
CA ALA A 97 -20.69 40.13 -31.17
C ALA A 97 -20.41 40.04 -32.70
N SER A 98 -21.40 40.34 -33.54
CA SER A 98 -21.25 40.36 -35.02
C SER A 98 -20.80 41.72 -35.58
N ALA A 99 -20.66 42.77 -34.77
CA ALA A 99 -20.15 44.07 -35.20
C ALA A 99 -18.66 44.19 -34.83
N PRO A 100 -17.75 44.53 -35.77
CA PRO A 100 -16.32 44.55 -35.50
C PRO A 100 -15.95 45.86 -34.81
N THR A 101 -16.16 45.97 -33.50
CA THR A 101 -15.58 47.03 -32.69
C THR A 101 -14.53 46.44 -31.75
N LYS A 102 -13.27 46.78 -32.03
CA LYS A 102 -12.09 46.52 -31.20
C LYS A 102 -12.36 46.81 -29.72
N SER A 103 -12.24 45.81 -28.86
CA SER A 103 -12.11 46.00 -27.41
C SER A 103 -11.11 44.98 -26.84
N GLN A 104 -9.94 45.50 -26.45
CA GLN A 104 -8.84 44.78 -25.80
C GLN A 104 -9.14 44.35 -24.33
N ASN A 105 -10.40 44.16 -23.93
CA ASN A 105 -10.77 44.00 -22.51
C ASN A 105 -11.59 42.75 -22.17
N GLU A 106 -11.88 41.85 -23.11
CA GLU A 106 -12.74 40.67 -22.83
C GLU A 106 -12.09 39.64 -21.90
N ALA A 107 -10.76 39.54 -21.85
CA ALA A 107 -10.07 38.58 -20.98
C ALA A 107 -10.18 38.94 -19.48
N SER A 108 -10.44 40.20 -19.14
CA SER A 108 -10.55 40.66 -17.75
C SER A 108 -12.00 40.65 -17.24
N SER A 109 -13.00 40.83 -18.11
CA SER A 109 -14.41 40.74 -17.70
C SER A 109 -14.86 39.29 -17.54
N SER A 110 -14.37 38.36 -18.37
CA SER A 110 -14.65 36.92 -18.22
C SER A 110 -14.07 36.38 -16.90
N SER A 111 -12.85 36.79 -16.53
CA SER A 111 -12.23 36.36 -15.27
C SER A 111 -13.00 36.89 -14.05
N VAL A 112 -13.48 38.14 -14.08
CA VAL A 112 -14.27 38.71 -12.96
C VAL A 112 -15.63 38.03 -12.82
N LEU A 113 -16.27 37.63 -13.93
CA LEU A 113 -17.51 36.86 -13.90
C LEU A 113 -17.28 35.42 -13.40
N GLU A 114 -16.19 34.78 -13.84
CA GLU A 114 -15.78 33.46 -13.35
C GLU A 114 -15.44 33.49 -11.86
N ASP A 115 -14.72 34.51 -11.40
CA ASP A 115 -14.43 34.76 -9.98
C ASP A 115 -15.72 34.99 -9.18
N HIS A 116 -16.66 35.76 -9.72
CA HIS A 116 -17.97 35.95 -9.07
C HIS A 116 -18.79 34.66 -9.03
N LEU A 117 -18.76 33.84 -10.09
CA LEU A 117 -19.42 32.53 -10.11
C LEU A 117 -18.78 31.54 -9.13
N THR A 118 -17.46 31.54 -9.01
CA THR A 118 -16.77 30.68 -8.03
C THR A 118 -17.07 31.15 -6.61
N LEU A 119 -17.13 32.45 -6.34
CA LEU A 119 -17.55 33.01 -5.06
C LEU A 119 -19.00 32.64 -4.72
N LEU A 120 -19.93 32.73 -5.67
CA LEU A 120 -21.32 32.32 -5.46
C LEU A 120 -21.43 30.81 -5.20
N LYS A 121 -20.69 29.98 -5.93
CA LYS A 121 -20.61 28.53 -5.68
C LYS A 121 -20.06 28.25 -4.27
N LEU A 122 -19.01 28.97 -3.87
CA LEU A 122 -18.40 28.81 -2.56
C LEU A 122 -19.35 29.25 -1.44
N ARG A 123 -20.08 30.36 -1.63
CA ARG A 123 -21.11 30.84 -0.70
C ARG A 123 -22.24 29.83 -0.55
N LYS A 124 -22.74 29.28 -1.66
CA LYS A 124 -23.76 28.23 -1.63
C LYS A 124 -23.27 26.96 -0.92
N LYS A 125 -22.00 26.59 -1.12
CA LYS A 125 -21.38 25.47 -0.39
C LYS A 125 -21.28 25.78 1.11
N HIS A 126 -20.86 26.98 1.47
CA HIS A 126 -20.80 27.41 2.86
C HIS A 126 -22.19 27.40 3.52
N GLU A 127 -23.20 27.98 2.88
CA GLU A 127 -24.59 27.93 3.35
C GLU A 127 -25.08 26.48 3.52
N SER A 128 -24.79 25.60 2.55
CA SER A 128 -25.15 24.18 2.69
C SER A 128 -24.44 23.51 3.88
N LEU A 129 -23.16 23.79 4.11
CA LEU A 129 -22.42 23.25 5.24
C LEU A 129 -22.92 23.80 6.58
N VAL A 130 -23.25 25.09 6.64
CA VAL A 130 -23.85 25.73 7.82
C VAL A 130 -25.22 25.10 8.11
N THR A 131 -26.04 24.83 7.10
CA THR A 131 -27.31 24.12 7.32
C THR A 131 -27.10 22.69 7.81
N ILE A 132 -26.15 21.94 7.23
CA ILE A 132 -25.82 20.58 7.70
C ILE A 132 -25.32 20.63 9.15
N GLN A 133 -24.45 21.58 9.46
CA GLN A 133 -23.95 21.79 10.82
C GLN A 133 -25.10 22.14 11.77
N SER A 134 -26.00 23.06 11.41
CA SER A 134 -27.16 23.39 12.24
C SER A 134 -28.08 22.18 12.45
N TYR A 135 -28.25 21.33 11.45
CA TYR A 135 -29.01 20.08 11.59
C TYR A 135 -28.28 19.05 12.46
N LEU A 136 -26.95 18.95 12.37
CA LEU A 136 -26.15 18.10 13.24
C LEU A 136 -26.15 18.61 14.69
N ASP A 137 -26.06 19.91 14.89
CA ASP A 137 -26.15 20.57 16.18
C ASP A 137 -27.54 20.30 16.78
N HIS A 138 -28.61 20.50 16.02
CA HIS A 138 -29.97 20.11 16.43
C HIS A 138 -30.10 18.61 16.73
N LEU A 139 -29.47 17.73 15.95
CA LEU A 139 -29.47 16.29 16.21
C LEU A 139 -28.71 15.95 17.51
N SER A 140 -27.63 16.69 17.80
CA SER A 140 -26.84 16.53 19.02
C SER A 140 -27.55 17.09 20.26
N GLU A 141 -28.38 18.13 20.09
CA GLU A 141 -29.22 18.72 21.13
C GLU A 141 -30.47 17.87 21.43
N THR A 142 -30.94 17.06 20.47
CA THR A 142 -32.03 16.12 20.75
C THR A 142 -31.54 14.99 21.67
N PRO A 143 -32.14 14.79 22.86
CA PRO A 143 -31.69 13.83 23.87
C PRO A 143 -32.07 12.39 23.52
N LEU A 144 -31.83 11.97 22.28
CA LEU A 144 -31.97 10.57 21.81
C LEU A 144 -30.65 9.98 21.30
N ALA A 145 -29.55 10.76 21.27
CA ALA A 145 -28.23 10.28 20.82
C ALA A 145 -27.45 9.45 21.88
N TYR A 146 -27.99 9.29 23.10
CA TYR A 146 -27.33 8.55 24.19
C TYR A 146 -27.81 7.10 24.37
N GLN A 147 -28.72 6.61 23.53
CA GLN A 147 -29.10 5.20 23.53
C GLN A 147 -29.17 4.68 22.09
N ASP A 148 -28.60 3.49 21.87
CA ASP A 148 -28.50 2.70 20.64
C ASP A 148 -29.85 2.39 19.93
N ALA A 149 -30.73 3.37 19.72
CA ALA A 149 -32.12 3.14 19.32
C ALA A 149 -32.61 4.04 18.19
N ILE A 150 -31.73 4.58 17.35
CA ILE A 150 -32.15 5.03 16.01
C ILE A 150 -31.65 4.01 15.01
N ASN A 151 -32.43 2.94 14.84
CA ASN A 151 -32.29 2.07 13.69
C ASN A 151 -32.71 2.89 12.45
N ILE A 152 -31.73 3.48 11.75
CA ILE A 152 -31.92 4.33 10.58
C ILE A 152 -32.81 3.64 9.53
N GLU A 153 -32.78 2.31 9.50
CA GLU A 153 -33.64 1.47 8.65
C GLU A 153 -35.13 1.54 9.00
N GLN A 154 -35.52 1.83 10.25
CA GLN A 154 -36.92 2.01 10.64
C GLN A 154 -37.43 3.42 10.33
N ALA A 155 -36.58 4.45 10.43
CA ALA A 155 -36.93 5.82 10.05
C ALA A 155 -37.12 5.98 8.52
N LEU A 156 -36.36 5.22 7.71
CA LEU A 156 -36.44 5.23 6.25
C LEU A 156 -37.59 4.38 5.68
N LYS A 157 -38.23 3.51 6.48
CA LYS A 157 -39.37 2.70 6.02
C LYS A 157 -40.65 3.50 5.77
N GLY A 158 -40.72 4.76 6.22
CA GLY A 158 -41.88 5.65 6.01
C GLY A 158 -41.76 6.57 4.78
N GLY A 159 -40.61 6.61 4.10
CA GLY A 159 -40.39 7.45 2.92
C GLY A 159 -40.87 6.77 1.63
N LYS A 160 -41.51 7.53 0.73
CA LYS A 160 -41.86 7.04 -0.63
C LYS A 160 -40.60 6.47 -1.29
N SER A 161 -40.72 5.27 -1.88
CA SER A 161 -39.65 4.59 -2.62
C SER A 161 -38.89 5.57 -3.50
N LEU A 162 -37.59 5.71 -3.27
CA LEU A 162 -36.73 6.50 -4.14
C LEU A 162 -36.81 5.93 -5.57
N PRO A 163 -36.73 6.78 -6.60
CA PRO A 163 -36.67 6.33 -7.98
C PRO A 163 -35.43 5.44 -8.17
N ASN A 164 -35.63 4.30 -8.81
CA ASN A 164 -34.58 3.31 -9.06
C ASN A 164 -33.47 3.95 -9.91
N VAL A 165 -32.26 4.03 -9.35
CA VAL A 165 -31.11 4.62 -10.03
C VAL A 165 -30.67 3.70 -11.18
N PRO A 166 -30.32 4.23 -12.36
CA PRO A 166 -29.88 3.41 -13.49
C PRO A 166 -28.70 2.51 -13.11
N SER A 167 -28.80 1.23 -13.47
CA SER A 167 -27.79 0.19 -13.17
C SER A 167 -26.40 0.50 -13.75
N SER A 168 -26.28 1.43 -14.69
CA SER A 168 -25.01 1.92 -15.22
C SER A 168 -24.19 2.68 -14.17
N VAL A 169 -24.83 3.41 -13.26
CA VAL A 169 -24.16 4.15 -12.18
C VAL A 169 -23.78 3.21 -11.04
N ILE A 170 -24.61 2.20 -10.77
CA ILE A 170 -24.32 1.20 -9.73
C ILE A 170 -23.12 0.35 -10.15
N ASN A 171 -23.02 -0.05 -11.41
CA ASN A 171 -21.87 -0.86 -11.87
C ASN A 171 -20.54 -0.10 -11.87
N SER A 172 -20.52 1.23 -12.04
CA SER A 172 -19.28 2.01 -11.93
C SER A 172 -18.80 2.15 -10.49
N PHE A 173 -19.72 2.19 -9.51
CA PHE A 173 -19.36 2.20 -8.09
C PHE A 173 -19.15 0.79 -7.50
N VAL A 174 -19.81 -0.24 -8.04
CA VAL A 174 -19.70 -1.63 -7.58
C VAL A 174 -18.34 -2.24 -7.94
N VAL A 175 -17.69 -1.82 -9.03
CA VAL A 175 -16.31 -2.26 -9.34
C VAL A 175 -15.31 -1.75 -8.28
N GLU A 176 -15.57 -0.63 -7.60
CA GLU A 176 -14.74 -0.12 -6.50
C GLU A 176 -15.23 -0.55 -5.10
N GLN A 177 -16.53 -0.79 -4.91
CA GLN A 177 -17.13 -1.06 -3.59
C GLN A 177 -17.45 -2.54 -3.28
N THR A 178 -17.29 -3.49 -4.21
CA THR A 178 -17.25 -4.92 -3.85
C THR A 178 -15.92 -5.37 -3.24
N ALA A 179 -14.98 -4.44 -3.00
CA ALA A 179 -13.88 -4.67 -2.07
C ALA A 179 -14.35 -4.59 -0.60
N GLY A 180 -15.46 -5.25 -0.27
CA GLY A 180 -15.62 -5.77 1.08
C GLY A 180 -14.56 -6.86 1.23
N GLN A 181 -13.47 -6.53 1.94
CA GLN A 181 -12.37 -7.43 2.35
C GLN A 181 -12.40 -8.77 1.61
N PRO A 182 -11.87 -8.85 0.37
CA PRO A 182 -11.76 -10.13 -0.32
C PRO A 182 -11.03 -11.10 0.59
N ASP A 183 -11.69 -12.23 0.87
CA ASP A 183 -11.22 -13.32 1.71
C ASP A 183 -9.71 -13.53 1.48
N LEU A 184 -8.91 -13.53 2.56
CA LEU A 184 -7.45 -13.63 2.50
C LEU A 184 -7.00 -14.77 1.58
N GLN A 185 -7.76 -15.86 1.58
CA GLN A 185 -7.53 -17.02 0.74
C GLN A 185 -7.64 -16.72 -0.76
N SER A 186 -8.56 -15.84 -1.17
CA SER A 186 -8.71 -15.40 -2.57
C SER A 186 -7.51 -14.58 -3.04
N HIS A 187 -6.95 -13.73 -2.18
CA HIS A 187 -5.73 -12.97 -2.45
C HIS A 187 -4.50 -13.87 -2.53
N VAL A 188 -4.38 -14.86 -1.63
CA VAL A 188 -3.31 -15.86 -1.68
C VAL A 188 -3.40 -16.68 -2.97
N ASN A 189 -4.59 -17.16 -3.35
CA ASN A 189 -4.79 -17.89 -4.59
C ASN A 189 -4.47 -17.04 -5.84
N GLN A 190 -4.81 -15.74 -5.83
CA GLN A 190 -4.47 -14.83 -6.91
C GLN A 190 -2.96 -14.59 -7.00
N LEU A 191 -2.29 -14.45 -5.85
CA LEU A 191 -0.84 -14.30 -5.77
C LEU A 191 -0.14 -15.58 -6.21
N ASP A 192 -0.62 -16.76 -5.81
CA ASP A 192 -0.08 -18.03 -6.27
C ASP A 192 -0.23 -18.19 -7.79
N LYS A 193 -1.37 -17.78 -8.34
CA LYS A 193 -1.60 -17.80 -9.79
C LYS A 193 -0.65 -16.84 -10.52
N THR A 194 -0.42 -15.65 -10.00
CA THR A 194 0.53 -14.70 -10.62
C THR A 194 1.96 -15.19 -10.48
N VAL A 195 2.36 -15.73 -9.31
CA VAL A 195 3.68 -16.31 -9.07
C VAL A 195 3.94 -17.51 -9.98
N LEU A 196 2.96 -18.39 -10.18
CA LEU A 196 3.10 -19.51 -11.12
C LEU A 196 3.23 -19.02 -12.56
N ARG A 197 2.45 -18.02 -12.96
CA ARG A 197 2.53 -17.43 -14.30
C ARG A 197 3.88 -16.75 -14.54
N THR A 198 4.39 -15.99 -13.57
CA THR A 198 5.69 -15.33 -13.68
C THR A 198 6.84 -16.34 -13.67
N LYS A 199 6.77 -17.40 -12.85
CA LYS A 199 7.75 -18.49 -12.89
C LYS A 199 7.77 -19.22 -14.24
N LEU A 200 6.61 -19.42 -14.85
CA LEU A 200 6.53 -20.03 -16.18
C LEU A 200 7.14 -19.11 -17.25
N LEU A 201 6.80 -17.82 -17.23
CA LEU A 201 7.38 -16.82 -18.14
C LEU A 201 8.90 -16.71 -17.95
N LEU A 202 9.39 -16.68 -16.71
CA LEU A 202 10.82 -16.65 -16.42
C LEU A 202 11.52 -17.89 -16.99
N LYS A 203 10.97 -19.10 -16.81
CA LYS A 203 11.54 -20.32 -17.40
C LYS A 203 11.52 -20.29 -18.92
N GLN A 204 10.51 -19.68 -19.53
CA GLN A 204 10.45 -19.50 -20.97
C GLN A 204 11.55 -18.54 -21.45
N GLU A 205 11.72 -17.41 -20.77
CA GLU A 205 12.78 -16.44 -21.07
C GLU A 205 14.18 -17.03 -20.84
N GLU A 206 14.40 -17.77 -19.75
CA GLU A 206 15.67 -18.46 -19.48
C GLU A 206 16.00 -19.47 -20.58
N ARG A 207 15.00 -20.20 -21.11
CA ARG A 207 15.19 -21.09 -22.25
C ARG A 207 15.55 -20.32 -23.52
N LEU A 208 14.83 -19.23 -23.81
CA LEU A 208 15.14 -18.37 -24.97
C LEU A 208 16.53 -17.75 -24.84
N LEU A 209 16.95 -17.37 -23.63
CA LEU A 209 18.27 -16.85 -23.34
C LEU A 209 19.33 -17.95 -23.49
N ALA A 210 19.08 -19.16 -22.99
CA ALA A 210 19.97 -20.30 -23.17
C ALA A 210 20.12 -20.68 -24.65
N GLU A 211 19.03 -20.65 -25.41
CA GLU A 211 19.04 -20.84 -26.86
C GLU A 211 19.81 -19.73 -27.58
N ALA A 212 19.61 -18.46 -27.21
CA ALA A 212 20.34 -17.34 -27.77
C ALA A 212 21.84 -17.43 -27.45
N ARG A 213 22.20 -17.82 -26.22
CA ARG A 213 23.59 -18.09 -25.82
C ARG A 213 24.18 -19.27 -26.57
N ALA A 214 23.41 -20.34 -26.79
CA ALA A 214 23.85 -21.49 -27.57
C ALA A 214 24.01 -21.16 -29.05
N ARG A 215 23.19 -20.26 -29.60
CA ARG A 215 23.36 -19.71 -30.96
C ARG A 215 24.58 -18.78 -31.05
N CYS A 216 24.92 -18.09 -29.96
CA CYS A 216 26.14 -17.30 -29.84
C CYS A 216 27.35 -18.18 -29.49
N THR A 217 27.78 -19.06 -30.39
CA THR A 217 29.02 -19.86 -30.25
C THR A 217 30.30 -19.04 -30.53
N ILE A 218 30.35 -17.76 -30.16
CA ILE A 218 31.57 -16.97 -30.28
C ILE A 218 32.25 -17.00 -28.91
N LYS A 219 33.33 -17.79 -28.81
CA LYS A 219 34.20 -17.78 -27.63
C LYS A 219 34.70 -16.34 -27.43
N PRO A 220 34.52 -15.72 -26.25
CA PRO A 220 34.90 -14.33 -26.01
C PRO A 220 36.41 -14.07 -26.14
N GLU A 221 37.23 -15.12 -26.22
CA GLU A 221 38.68 -15.05 -26.41
C GLU A 221 39.11 -14.83 -27.87
N LEU A 222 38.26 -15.08 -28.88
CA LEU A 222 38.59 -14.86 -30.30
C LEU A 222 38.07 -13.54 -30.87
N VAL A 223 37.37 -12.72 -30.08
CA VAL A 223 36.84 -11.44 -30.54
C VAL A 223 37.94 -10.38 -30.46
N SER A 224 38.42 -9.93 -31.62
CA SER A 224 39.38 -8.82 -31.72
C SER A 224 38.94 -7.63 -30.85
N ASN A 225 39.86 -7.04 -30.09
CA ASN A 225 39.60 -5.89 -29.21
C ASN A 225 38.94 -4.72 -29.96
N GLY A 226 39.18 -4.57 -31.26
CA GLY A 226 38.51 -3.58 -32.12
C GLY A 226 37.02 -3.87 -32.32
N ALA A 227 36.63 -5.13 -32.53
CA ALA A 227 35.24 -5.54 -32.63
C ALA A 227 34.51 -5.40 -31.28
N LYS A 228 35.22 -5.62 -30.17
CA LYS A 228 34.69 -5.40 -28.81
C LYS A 228 34.42 -3.91 -28.54
N LEU A 229 35.33 -3.02 -28.97
CA LEU A 229 35.13 -1.57 -28.87
C LEU A 229 34.00 -1.08 -29.76
N GLN A 230 33.88 -1.61 -30.98
CA GLN A 230 32.75 -1.28 -31.87
C GLN A 230 31.42 -1.79 -31.31
N ALA A 231 31.36 -3.01 -30.79
CA ALA A 231 30.17 -3.53 -30.12
C ALA A 231 29.80 -2.69 -28.90
N LEU A 232 30.78 -2.32 -28.07
CA LEU A 232 30.54 -1.42 -26.93
C LEU A 232 30.04 -0.04 -27.37
N ASN A 233 30.62 0.52 -28.43
CA ASN A 233 30.17 1.80 -28.96
C ASN A 233 28.76 1.72 -29.55
N ASN A 234 28.41 0.61 -30.22
CA ASN A 234 27.06 0.36 -30.71
C ASN A 234 26.08 0.18 -29.55
N THR A 235 26.42 -0.60 -28.51
CA THR A 235 25.56 -0.72 -27.31
C THR A 235 25.40 0.60 -26.58
N ARG A 236 26.45 1.44 -26.56
CA ARG A 236 26.39 2.79 -26.00
C ARG A 236 25.43 3.66 -26.82
N ASN A 237 25.54 3.64 -28.14
CA ASN A 237 24.68 4.42 -29.02
C ASN A 237 23.23 3.94 -28.97
N GLU A 238 22.98 2.63 -28.89
CA GLU A 238 21.63 2.10 -28.71
C GLU A 238 21.05 2.41 -27.33
N LEU A 239 21.85 2.38 -26.27
CA LEU A 239 21.40 2.82 -24.95
C LEU A 239 21.09 4.31 -24.92
N ILE A 240 21.92 5.14 -25.58
CA ILE A 240 21.64 6.57 -25.73
C ILE A 240 20.34 6.76 -26.49
N ASN A 241 20.17 6.12 -27.66
CA ASN A 241 18.92 6.18 -28.42
C ASN A 241 17.73 5.69 -27.59
N TRP A 242 17.87 4.58 -26.87
CA TRP A 242 16.79 4.05 -26.05
C TRP A 242 16.41 5.04 -24.93
N ILE A 243 17.39 5.58 -24.22
CA ILE A 243 17.18 6.61 -23.19
C ILE A 243 16.55 7.86 -23.81
N GLU A 244 17.03 8.32 -24.96
CA GLU A 244 16.46 9.47 -25.68
C GLU A 244 15.02 9.19 -26.11
N THR A 245 14.70 7.96 -26.56
CA THR A 245 13.32 7.58 -26.92
C THR A 245 12.42 7.40 -25.71
N GLU A 246 12.93 6.91 -24.58
CA GLU A 246 12.13 6.80 -23.35
C GLU A 246 11.93 8.17 -22.70
N LEU A 247 12.93 9.05 -22.76
CA LEU A 247 12.79 10.44 -22.34
C LEU A 247 11.85 11.22 -23.27
N SER A 248 11.87 10.96 -24.58
CA SER A 248 10.93 11.60 -25.50
C SER A 248 9.50 11.12 -25.25
N LYS A 249 9.27 9.82 -25.03
CA LYS A 249 7.95 9.26 -24.65
C LYS A 249 7.44 9.81 -23.31
N ALA A 250 8.31 9.86 -22.30
CA ALA A 250 7.97 10.45 -21.00
C ALA A 250 7.67 11.96 -21.11
N SER A 251 8.18 12.64 -22.15
CA SER A 251 7.85 14.03 -22.47
C SER A 251 6.63 14.19 -23.40
N THR A 252 6.22 13.16 -24.16
CA THR A 252 5.07 13.22 -25.08
C THR A 252 3.78 12.66 -24.48
N GLU A 253 3.83 11.91 -23.36
CA GLU A 253 2.63 11.50 -22.63
C GLU A 253 1.83 12.69 -22.04
N GLU A 254 2.39 13.91 -22.00
CA GLU A 254 1.64 15.15 -21.69
C GLU A 254 1.05 15.85 -22.94
N GLU A 255 1.45 15.47 -24.16
CA GLU A 255 1.13 16.22 -25.40
C GLU A 255 0.33 15.39 -26.44
N GLU A 256 0.21 14.07 -26.29
CA GLU A 256 -0.57 13.19 -27.20
C GLU A 256 -2.11 13.35 -27.12
N ALA A 257 -2.63 14.23 -26.27
CA ALA A 257 -4.04 14.63 -26.33
C ALA A 257 -4.32 15.73 -27.37
N ALA A 258 -3.31 16.33 -27.99
CA ALA A 258 -3.50 17.53 -28.81
C ALA A 258 -2.56 17.62 -30.01
N THR A 259 -2.57 16.66 -30.96
CA THR A 259 -1.95 16.95 -32.27
C THR A 259 -2.51 16.11 -33.43
N GLN A 260 -3.73 16.46 -33.85
CA GLN A 260 -4.02 16.52 -35.29
C GLN A 260 -4.44 17.95 -35.59
N VAL A 261 -3.52 18.76 -36.10
CA VAL A 261 -3.73 19.88 -37.05
C VAL A 261 -2.42 20.67 -37.20
N SER A 262 -2.08 20.95 -38.46
CA SER A 262 -1.22 22.04 -38.96
C SER A 262 0.30 21.91 -38.98
N THR A 263 0.78 21.40 -40.12
CA THR A 263 2.11 21.64 -40.70
C THR A 263 2.23 23.05 -41.33
N ARG A 264 1.89 24.14 -40.60
CA ARG A 264 2.00 25.52 -41.12
C ARG A 264 2.55 26.59 -40.13
N GLN A 265 3.09 26.21 -38.96
CA GLN A 265 3.37 27.16 -37.86
C GLN A 265 4.84 27.32 -37.45
N THR A 266 5.82 27.00 -38.30
CA THR A 266 7.23 26.97 -37.84
C THR A 266 7.86 28.35 -37.59
N GLU A 267 7.25 29.47 -38.03
CA GLU A 267 7.79 30.82 -37.81
C GLU A 267 7.08 31.58 -36.67
N GLN A 268 5.86 31.19 -36.28
CA GLN A 268 5.14 31.78 -35.14
C GLN A 268 5.52 31.12 -33.81
N THR A 269 5.90 29.85 -33.82
CA THR A 269 6.32 29.12 -32.62
C THR A 269 7.56 29.70 -31.95
N ALA A 270 8.50 30.30 -32.70
CA ALA A 270 9.70 30.90 -32.11
C ALA A 270 9.39 32.18 -31.32
N GLN A 271 8.46 33.00 -31.83
CA GLN A 271 8.02 34.23 -31.16
C GLN A 271 7.10 33.92 -29.98
N ASP A 272 6.25 32.90 -30.12
CA ASP A 272 5.38 32.42 -29.05
C ASP A 272 6.21 31.73 -27.94
N GLN A 273 7.26 31.00 -28.28
CA GLN A 273 8.17 30.38 -27.30
C GLN A 273 9.02 31.43 -26.55
N ALA A 274 9.42 32.51 -27.23
CA ALA A 274 10.06 33.66 -26.58
C ALA A 274 9.09 34.40 -25.63
N ALA A 275 7.83 34.56 -26.03
CA ALA A 275 6.80 35.15 -25.16
C ALA A 275 6.48 34.25 -23.95
N ILE A 276 6.33 32.94 -24.14
CA ILE A 276 6.08 31.96 -23.07
C ILE A 276 7.25 31.92 -22.09
N SER A 277 8.50 31.89 -22.57
CA SER A 277 9.67 31.90 -21.69
C SER A 277 9.79 33.20 -20.88
N SER A 278 9.41 34.35 -21.45
CA SER A 278 9.34 35.62 -20.72
C SER A 278 8.27 35.62 -19.63
N GLN A 279 7.10 35.03 -19.91
CA GLN A 279 6.01 34.88 -18.93
C GLN A 279 6.39 33.89 -17.82
N LEU A 280 7.07 32.79 -18.15
CA LEU A 280 7.59 31.84 -17.16
C LEU A 280 8.63 32.50 -16.25
N HIS A 281 9.52 33.34 -16.79
CA HIS A 281 10.46 34.10 -15.96
C HIS A 281 9.72 35.07 -15.04
N GLN A 282 8.70 35.76 -15.54
CA GLN A 282 7.89 36.67 -14.71
C GLN A 282 7.12 35.93 -13.61
N ILE A 283 6.60 34.73 -13.89
CA ILE A 283 5.95 33.87 -12.88
C ILE A 283 6.99 33.38 -11.87
N GLN A 284 8.17 32.97 -12.33
CA GLN A 284 9.25 32.53 -11.46
C GLN A 284 9.70 33.65 -10.52
N ASP A 285 9.80 34.89 -11.01
CA ASP A 285 10.19 36.04 -10.20
C ASP A 285 9.10 36.43 -9.20
N LYS A 286 7.83 36.45 -9.61
CA LYS A 286 6.69 36.61 -8.68
C LYS A 286 6.66 35.52 -7.61
N TYR A 287 6.99 34.27 -7.98
CA TYR A 287 7.05 33.17 -7.02
C TYR A 287 8.25 33.31 -6.07
N LYS A 288 9.41 33.78 -6.55
CA LYS A 288 10.56 34.10 -5.68
C LYS A 288 10.21 35.21 -4.68
N GLU A 289 9.52 36.27 -5.13
CA GLU A 289 9.04 37.35 -4.27
C GLU A 289 8.05 36.84 -3.23
N TYR A 290 7.07 36.03 -3.62
CA TYR A 290 6.12 35.39 -2.70
C TYR A 290 6.83 34.52 -1.66
N VAL A 291 7.80 33.70 -2.08
CA VAL A 291 8.60 32.86 -1.18
C VAL A 291 9.47 33.71 -0.25
N ALA A 292 10.02 34.82 -0.73
CA ALA A 292 10.79 35.77 0.09
C ALA A 292 9.91 36.42 1.15
N ALA A 293 8.75 36.99 0.78
CA ALA A 293 7.78 37.58 1.69
C ALA A 293 7.30 36.56 2.74
N ARG A 294 7.04 35.31 2.32
CA ARG A 294 6.67 34.22 3.24
C ARG A 294 7.81 33.86 4.19
N LYS A 295 9.06 33.83 3.72
CA LYS A 295 10.24 33.62 4.60
C LYS A 295 10.41 34.77 5.58
N GLU A 296 10.14 36.01 5.18
CA GLU A 296 10.20 37.18 6.07
C GLU A 296 9.10 37.14 7.12
N LEU A 297 7.86 36.83 6.74
CA LEU A 297 6.75 36.61 7.68
C LEU A 297 7.09 35.51 8.68
N LEU A 298 7.63 34.38 8.20
CA LEU A 298 8.10 33.29 9.06
C LEU A 298 9.24 33.71 9.99
N LYS A 299 10.16 34.57 9.54
CA LYS A 299 11.20 35.13 10.40
C LYS A 299 10.60 36.02 11.49
N LEU A 300 9.68 36.92 11.13
CA LEU A 300 9.01 37.83 12.08
C LEU A 300 8.19 37.06 13.13
N THR A 301 7.43 36.04 12.72
CA THR A 301 6.70 35.16 13.64
C THR A 301 7.60 34.21 14.43
N SER A 302 8.77 33.85 13.90
CA SER A 302 9.76 33.06 14.67
C SER A 302 10.53 33.88 15.71
N GLN A 303 10.52 35.21 15.58
CA GLN A 303 11.20 36.16 16.46
C GLN A 303 10.33 36.60 17.65
N THR A 304 9.09 36.11 17.77
CA THR A 304 8.30 36.33 18.99
C THR A 304 9.07 35.73 20.17
N PRO A 305 9.53 36.58 21.11
CA PRO A 305 10.49 36.16 22.11
C PRO A 305 9.84 35.15 23.05
N GLN A 306 10.46 33.97 23.12
CA GLN A 306 10.32 33.07 24.26
C GLN A 306 10.44 33.93 25.53
N PRO A 307 9.45 33.93 26.45
CA PRO A 307 9.60 34.67 27.69
C PRO A 307 10.69 33.98 28.51
N SER A 308 11.92 34.48 28.40
CA SER A 308 12.96 34.19 29.36
C SER A 308 12.51 34.82 30.67
N MET A 309 12.15 33.99 31.65
CA MET A 309 11.93 34.44 33.03
C MET A 309 13.11 35.30 33.48
N PRO A 310 12.91 36.60 33.81
CA PRO A 310 13.93 37.36 34.50
C PRO A 310 13.93 36.95 35.99
N PRO A 311 15.10 36.91 36.66
CA PRO A 311 15.17 36.76 38.11
C PRO A 311 14.63 38.04 38.81
N PRO A 312 14.17 37.95 40.07
CA PRO A 312 13.34 38.99 40.67
C PRO A 312 14.14 40.22 41.13
N GLU A 313 13.46 41.37 40.93
CA GLU A 313 13.52 42.67 41.63
C GLU A 313 14.84 43.47 41.55
N THR A 314 14.79 44.72 41.06
CA THR A 314 14.37 45.86 41.89
C THR A 314 13.94 47.08 41.05
N THR A 315 12.92 47.76 41.59
CA THR A 315 12.47 49.15 41.45
C THR A 315 13.30 50.09 40.57
N THR A 316 12.66 50.79 39.61
CA THR A 316 12.45 52.25 39.60
C THR A 316 11.53 52.63 38.44
N ALA A 317 10.50 53.42 38.74
CA ALA A 317 9.57 53.98 37.78
C ALA A 317 10.25 54.98 36.82
N GLN A 318 9.86 54.97 35.55
CA GLN A 318 9.74 56.20 34.76
C GLN A 318 8.73 56.04 33.61
N SER A 319 7.77 56.94 33.65
CA SER A 319 6.67 57.14 32.73
C SER A 319 7.16 57.54 31.34
N SER A 320 6.55 56.99 30.29
CA SER A 320 6.27 57.79 29.09
C SER A 320 4.96 57.33 28.47
N SER A 321 3.96 58.19 28.61
CA SER A 321 2.70 58.15 27.87
C SER A 321 2.97 58.47 26.41
N THR A 322 2.54 57.60 25.50
CA THR A 322 2.23 58.01 24.14
C THR A 322 0.86 57.47 23.71
N THR A 323 0.06 58.44 23.35
CA THR A 323 -1.30 58.46 22.84
C THR A 323 -1.52 57.56 21.63
N ARG A 324 -2.49 56.64 21.77
CA ARG A 324 -3.62 56.40 20.85
C ARG A 324 -3.29 56.06 19.39
N GLU A 325 -3.52 54.80 19.03
CA GLU A 325 -4.34 54.50 17.85
C GLU A 325 -5.06 53.16 18.06
N ALA A 326 -6.39 53.19 18.00
CA ALA A 326 -7.22 52.00 18.11
C ALA A 326 -7.09 51.22 16.79
N VAL A 327 -6.14 50.31 16.73
CA VAL A 327 -6.02 49.35 15.64
C VAL A 327 -7.18 48.37 15.79
N ALA A 328 -8.04 48.30 14.77
CA ALA A 328 -9.07 47.28 14.63
C ALA A 328 -8.48 45.90 14.92
N PRO A 329 -9.21 44.94 15.54
CA PRO A 329 -8.67 43.61 15.79
C PRO A 329 -8.31 42.98 14.45
N SER A 330 -7.02 42.99 14.13
CA SER A 330 -6.49 42.46 12.89
C SER A 330 -6.77 40.98 12.84
N THR A 331 -7.28 40.51 11.71
CA THR A 331 -7.40 39.09 11.38
C THR A 331 -6.07 38.33 11.52
N ASP A 332 -4.95 39.07 11.58
CA ASP A 332 -3.61 38.58 11.93
C ASP A 332 -3.53 37.91 13.32
N LEU A 333 -4.31 38.36 14.31
CA LEU A 333 -4.30 37.79 15.66
C LEU A 333 -5.01 36.43 15.74
N LEU A 334 -5.96 36.17 14.83
CA LEU A 334 -6.69 34.90 14.76
C LEU A 334 -5.87 33.79 14.08
N LEU A 335 -5.00 34.15 13.13
CA LEU A 335 -4.17 33.18 12.40
C LEU A 335 -2.83 32.88 13.08
N THR A 336 -2.32 33.80 13.91
CA THR A 336 -1.05 33.64 14.64
C THR A 336 -0.96 32.36 15.47
N PRO A 337 -1.95 31.96 16.30
CA PRO A 337 -1.84 30.73 17.09
C PRO A 337 -1.81 29.47 16.21
N TYR A 338 -2.49 29.47 15.06
CA TYR A 338 -2.44 28.36 14.11
C TYR A 338 -1.09 28.29 13.39
N LEU A 339 -0.52 29.43 13.00
CA LEU A 339 0.82 29.50 12.43
C LEU A 339 1.89 29.05 13.44
N GLU A 340 1.76 29.45 14.70
CA GLU A 340 2.64 29.01 15.78
C GLU A 340 2.51 27.50 16.07
N ALA A 341 1.29 26.96 16.07
CA ALA A 341 1.05 25.52 16.20
C ALA A 341 1.63 24.72 15.03
N VAL A 342 1.55 25.23 13.81
CA VAL A 342 2.16 24.59 12.63
C VAL A 342 3.68 24.70 12.70
N LEU A 343 4.23 25.83 13.14
CA LEU A 343 5.68 26.02 13.27
C LEU A 343 6.29 25.14 14.37
N THR A 344 5.61 24.98 15.51
CA THR A 344 6.04 24.06 16.57
C THR A 344 6.04 22.60 16.08
N LYS A 345 4.98 22.18 15.37
CA LYS A 345 4.94 20.85 14.72
C LYS A 345 6.03 20.67 13.67
N ALA A 346 6.30 21.68 12.84
CA ALA A 346 7.37 21.64 11.85
C ALA A 346 8.77 21.55 12.50
N ARG A 347 8.99 22.28 13.60
CA ARG A 347 10.22 22.19 14.40
C ARG A 347 10.38 20.80 15.02
N TYR A 348 9.31 20.23 15.57
CA TYR A 348 9.31 18.87 16.11
C TYR A 348 9.62 17.83 15.04
N GLN A 349 8.98 17.91 13.87
CA GLN A 349 9.27 17.03 12.74
C GLN A 349 10.73 17.14 12.30
N LYS A 350 11.27 18.37 12.22
CA LYS A 350 12.68 18.58 11.90
C LYS A 350 13.60 17.91 12.93
N ALA A 351 13.32 18.07 14.22
CA ALA A 351 14.07 17.42 15.30
C ALA A 351 14.00 15.88 15.19
N LEU A 352 12.82 15.33 14.90
CA LEU A 352 12.62 13.89 14.74
C LEU A 352 13.37 13.34 13.52
N VAL A 353 13.37 14.07 12.41
CA VAL A 353 14.17 13.72 11.21
C VAL A 353 15.66 13.74 11.53
N THR A 354 16.17 14.73 12.27
CA THR A 354 17.58 14.77 12.69
C THR A 354 17.94 13.64 13.66
N HIS A 355 17.01 13.26 14.55
CA HIS A 355 17.22 12.14 15.46
C HIS A 355 17.23 10.80 14.71
N LYS A 356 16.31 10.63 13.76
CA LYS A 356 16.27 9.46 12.86
C LYS A 356 17.56 9.35 12.03
N SER A 357 18.04 10.46 11.47
CA SER A 357 19.29 10.45 10.69
C SER A 357 20.49 10.12 11.57
N HIS A 358 20.55 10.64 12.79
CA HIS A 358 21.60 10.30 13.76
C HIS A 358 21.58 8.82 14.16
N ILE A 359 20.40 8.26 14.51
CA ILE A 359 20.26 6.84 14.86
C ILE A 359 20.65 5.95 13.69
N THR A 360 20.13 6.24 12.48
CA THR A 360 20.45 5.44 11.30
C THR A 360 21.93 5.50 10.95
N ALA A 361 22.57 6.68 11.04
CA ALA A 361 24.01 6.81 10.85
C ALA A 361 24.82 6.05 11.92
N SER A 362 24.38 6.08 13.18
CA SER A 362 25.00 5.33 14.28
C SER A 362 24.85 3.82 14.08
N LEU A 363 23.66 3.35 13.72
CA LEU A 363 23.38 1.95 13.43
C LEU A 363 24.20 1.46 12.22
N ASP A 364 24.28 2.26 11.17
CA ASP A 364 25.10 1.96 9.99
C ASP A 364 26.59 1.88 10.34
N LYS A 365 27.07 2.78 11.22
CA LYS A 365 28.44 2.75 11.73
C LYS A 365 28.69 1.46 12.54
N GLN A 366 27.81 1.14 13.49
CA GLN A 366 27.92 -0.10 14.28
C GLN A 366 27.86 -1.35 13.40
N ASN A 367 26.94 -1.40 12.42
CA ASN A 367 26.83 -2.51 11.48
C ASN A 367 28.14 -2.69 10.67
N LYS A 368 28.72 -1.59 10.17
CA LYS A 368 30.02 -1.62 9.48
C LYS A 368 31.15 -2.10 10.39
N GLU A 369 31.21 -1.60 11.62
CA GLU A 369 32.21 -2.02 12.62
C GLU A 369 32.08 -3.52 12.93
N SER A 370 30.86 -4.02 13.19
CA SER A 370 30.60 -5.45 13.38
C SER A 370 30.98 -6.28 12.15
N CYS A 371 30.67 -5.81 10.94
CA CYS A 371 31.05 -6.50 9.70
C CYS A 371 32.56 -6.57 9.48
N GLN A 372 33.29 -5.51 9.82
CA GLN A 372 34.76 -5.48 9.76
C GLN A 372 35.36 -6.41 10.80
N LEU A 373 34.85 -6.38 12.03
CA LEU A 373 35.29 -7.26 13.11
C LEU A 373 35.06 -8.73 12.75
N LEU A 374 33.86 -9.09 12.25
CA LEU A 374 33.57 -10.43 11.74
C LEU A 374 34.47 -10.83 10.57
N GLY A 375 34.86 -9.87 9.72
CA GLY A 375 35.84 -10.10 8.66
C GLY A 375 37.22 -10.47 9.21
N ARG A 376 37.73 -9.70 10.17
CA ARG A 376 39.02 -9.98 10.83
C ARG A 376 39.01 -11.31 11.59
N LEU A 377 37.96 -11.57 12.37
CA LEU A 377 37.78 -12.85 13.04
C LEU A 377 37.74 -14.01 12.05
N ALA A 378 37.16 -13.79 10.86
CA ALA A 378 37.10 -14.84 9.84
C ALA A 378 38.48 -15.12 9.22
N GLU A 379 39.33 -14.10 9.07
CA GLU A 379 40.72 -14.25 8.63
C GLU A 379 41.59 -14.99 9.67
N GLU A 380 41.31 -14.79 10.96
CA GLU A 380 42.01 -15.45 12.07
C GLU A 380 41.47 -16.85 12.40
N SER A 381 40.26 -17.19 11.93
CA SER A 381 39.59 -18.43 12.29
C SER A 381 40.18 -19.66 11.60
N GLN A 382 40.62 -20.62 12.40
CA GLN A 382 41.01 -21.97 11.93
C GLN A 382 39.78 -22.84 11.61
N LEU A 383 38.62 -22.51 12.17
CA LEU A 383 37.39 -23.28 11.96
C LEU A 383 36.86 -23.10 10.53
N LEU A 384 36.87 -21.86 10.03
CA LEU A 384 36.42 -21.54 8.68
C LEU A 384 37.36 -22.07 7.59
N SER A 385 38.66 -22.19 7.90
CA SER A 385 39.64 -22.78 6.97
C SER A 385 39.56 -24.31 6.94
N ALA A 386 39.24 -24.94 8.08
CA ALA A 386 39.00 -26.39 8.15
C ALA A 386 37.69 -26.82 7.47
N TYR A 387 36.63 -26.00 7.56
CA TYR A 387 35.32 -26.29 6.98
C TYR A 387 34.86 -25.18 6.01
N PRO A 388 35.47 -25.07 4.81
CA PRO A 388 35.12 -24.04 3.85
C PRO A 388 33.75 -24.31 3.20
N MET A 389 32.87 -23.31 3.25
CA MET A 389 31.59 -23.36 2.54
C MET A 389 31.82 -23.22 1.02
N LYS A 390 31.17 -24.06 0.20
CA LYS A 390 31.34 -24.09 -1.28
C LYS A 390 31.06 -22.74 -1.96
N ASP A 391 30.24 -21.89 -1.37
CA ASP A 391 29.90 -20.55 -1.89
C ASP A 391 30.86 -19.44 -1.41
N SER A 392 31.74 -19.73 -0.44
CA SER A 392 32.64 -18.73 0.16
C SER A 392 34.01 -18.65 -0.51
N THR A 393 34.37 -19.62 -1.34
CA THR A 393 35.69 -19.69 -2.01
C THR A 393 35.90 -18.59 -3.05
N ARG A 394 34.82 -17.95 -3.53
CA ARG A 394 34.91 -16.79 -4.41
C ARG A 394 35.48 -15.54 -3.72
N ARG A 395 35.59 -15.53 -2.39
CA ARG A 395 36.12 -14.38 -1.60
C ARG A 395 37.62 -14.46 -1.32
N ARG A 396 38.33 -15.49 -1.78
CA ARG A 396 39.78 -15.68 -1.53
C ARG A 396 40.69 -15.02 -2.57
N SER A 397 40.21 -13.97 -3.25
CA SER A 397 41.02 -13.11 -4.11
C SER A 397 41.10 -11.73 -3.46
N GLY A 398 42.25 -11.41 -2.89
CA GLY A 398 42.52 -10.11 -2.31
C GLY A 398 42.42 -9.00 -3.35
N ILE A 399 41.37 -8.18 -3.24
CA ILE A 399 41.26 -6.77 -3.66
C ILE A 399 41.24 -6.52 -5.20
N PRO A 400 40.33 -5.68 -5.78
CA PRO A 400 39.31 -4.82 -5.18
C PRO A 400 37.88 -5.12 -5.68
N GLU A 401 37.07 -5.82 -4.88
CA GLU A 401 35.60 -5.84 -5.05
C GLU A 401 34.92 -4.61 -4.40
N ILE A 402 35.73 -3.61 -4.03
CA ILE A 402 35.25 -2.31 -3.52
C ILE A 402 34.69 -1.44 -4.67
N ILE A 403 35.01 -1.77 -5.94
CA ILE A 403 34.60 -0.98 -7.11
C ILE A 403 33.46 -1.66 -7.90
N ALA A 404 33.24 -2.97 -7.74
CA ALA A 404 32.27 -3.74 -8.53
C ALA A 404 30.97 -4.13 -7.79
N ALA A 405 30.95 -4.05 -6.45
CA ALA A 405 29.71 -4.20 -5.71
C ALA A 405 28.88 -2.93 -5.92
N LYS A 406 27.71 -3.08 -6.54
CA LYS A 406 26.69 -2.04 -6.58
C LYS A 406 26.53 -1.46 -5.15
N PRO A 407 26.45 -0.13 -4.97
CA PRO A 407 26.39 0.51 -3.65
C PRO A 407 25.15 0.13 -2.81
N THR A 408 24.26 -0.70 -3.36
CA THR A 408 23.02 -1.17 -2.75
C THR A 408 23.17 -2.44 -1.91
N GLU A 409 24.21 -3.25 -2.12
CA GLU A 409 24.48 -4.42 -1.26
C GLU A 409 25.46 -4.03 -0.15
N ARG A 410 24.92 -3.34 0.86
CA ARG A 410 25.60 -3.27 2.15
C ARG A 410 25.84 -4.71 2.63
N PRO A 411 27.06 -5.08 3.05
CA PRO A 411 27.30 -6.43 3.56
C PRO A 411 26.46 -6.61 4.82
N ASP A 412 25.38 -7.37 4.70
CA ASP A 412 24.51 -7.67 5.82
C ASP A 412 25.27 -8.59 6.80
N ILE A 413 25.18 -8.31 8.10
CA ILE A 413 25.80 -9.12 9.16
C ILE A 413 25.35 -10.58 9.01
N ALA A 414 24.09 -10.79 8.67
CA ALA A 414 23.54 -12.13 8.42
C ALA A 414 24.32 -12.89 7.32
N SER A 415 24.75 -12.20 6.26
CA SER A 415 25.55 -12.82 5.20
C SER A 415 26.95 -13.23 5.66
N ARG A 416 27.55 -12.48 6.60
CA ARG A 416 28.88 -12.75 7.15
C ARG A 416 28.90 -13.83 8.22
N ILE A 417 27.77 -14.05 8.91
CA ILE A 417 27.63 -15.09 9.94
C ILE A 417 27.38 -16.48 9.34
N LYS A 418 26.75 -16.58 8.16
CA LYS A 418 26.43 -17.87 7.51
C LYS A 418 27.61 -18.87 7.44
N PRO A 419 28.82 -18.47 7.02
CA PRO A 419 29.96 -19.39 7.00
C PRO A 419 30.34 -19.91 8.39
N TRP A 420 30.17 -19.11 9.45
CA TRP A 420 30.44 -19.52 10.82
C TRP A 420 29.47 -20.57 11.33
N VAL A 421 28.18 -20.39 11.03
CA VAL A 421 27.15 -21.38 11.39
C VAL A 421 27.42 -22.69 10.67
N PHE A 422 27.68 -22.62 9.36
CA PHE A 422 28.00 -23.80 8.57
C PHE A 422 29.25 -24.52 9.08
N ALA A 423 30.33 -23.79 9.35
CA ALA A 423 31.57 -24.39 9.84
C ALA A 423 31.41 -24.99 11.24
N ALA A 424 30.59 -24.38 12.11
CA ALA A 424 30.25 -24.94 13.41
C ALA A 424 29.45 -26.24 13.29
N ASP A 425 28.45 -26.28 12.41
CA ASP A 425 27.65 -27.49 12.15
C ASP A 425 28.50 -28.59 11.52
N ALA A 426 29.35 -28.25 10.55
CA ALA A 426 30.27 -29.19 9.91
C ALA A 426 31.30 -29.74 10.90
N ALA A 427 31.85 -28.90 11.79
CA ALA A 427 32.75 -29.35 12.84
C ALA A 427 32.05 -30.28 13.84
N LYS A 428 30.80 -29.98 14.20
CA LYS A 428 29.98 -30.85 15.06
C LYS A 428 29.75 -32.22 14.41
N ILE A 429 29.42 -32.26 13.12
CA ILE A 429 29.22 -33.51 12.41
C ILE A 429 30.55 -34.29 12.31
N GLY A 430 31.65 -33.61 11.97
CA GLY A 430 32.97 -34.23 11.87
C GLY A 430 33.47 -34.82 13.20
N THR A 431 33.18 -34.19 14.34
CA THR A 431 33.51 -34.79 15.65
C THR A 431 32.63 -35.98 15.98
N LEU A 432 31.34 -35.95 15.63
CA LEU A 432 30.45 -37.10 15.81
C LEU A 432 30.86 -38.29 14.93
N GLU A 433 31.24 -38.03 13.69
CA GLU A 433 31.75 -39.04 12.76
C GLU A 433 33.07 -39.64 13.26
N ALA A 434 34.02 -38.82 13.70
CA ALA A 434 35.28 -39.31 14.27
C ALA A 434 35.06 -40.16 15.53
N VAL A 435 34.09 -39.80 16.38
CA VAL A 435 33.73 -40.61 17.55
C VAL A 435 33.08 -41.93 17.11
N ALA A 436 32.19 -41.92 16.12
CA ALA A 436 31.56 -43.12 15.58
C ALA A 436 32.62 -44.07 14.98
N GLU A 437 33.55 -43.57 14.16
CA GLU A 437 34.64 -44.36 13.59
C GLU A 437 35.51 -45.00 14.69
N LYS A 438 35.83 -44.26 15.77
CA LYS A 438 36.58 -44.82 16.90
C LYS A 438 35.80 -45.89 17.67
N ILE A 439 34.49 -45.75 17.77
CA ILE A 439 33.62 -46.77 18.37
C ILE A 439 33.60 -48.02 17.49
N GLU A 440 33.44 -47.88 16.17
CA GLU A 440 33.47 -49.00 15.22
C GLU A 440 34.83 -49.72 15.24
N VAL A 441 35.95 -48.99 15.22
CA VAL A 441 37.29 -49.59 15.35
C VAL A 441 37.45 -50.30 16.69
N GLY A 442 36.91 -49.73 17.78
CA GLY A 442 36.88 -50.36 19.10
C GLY A 442 36.05 -51.65 19.13
N GLN A 443 34.91 -51.67 18.44
CA GLN A 443 34.06 -52.84 18.30
C GLN A 443 34.76 -53.95 17.51
N VAL A 444 35.35 -53.63 16.36
CA VAL A 444 36.10 -54.62 15.56
C VAL A 444 37.29 -55.16 16.34
N ALA A 445 37.99 -54.33 17.11
CA ALA A 445 39.07 -54.79 17.98
C ALA A 445 38.57 -55.71 19.11
N LEU A 446 37.39 -55.44 19.66
CA LEU A 446 36.75 -56.30 20.66
C LEU A 446 36.35 -57.64 20.03
N GLU A 447 35.68 -57.63 18.87
CA GLU A 447 35.31 -58.83 18.13
C GLU A 447 36.55 -59.69 17.83
N SER A 448 37.61 -59.09 17.30
CA SER A 448 38.88 -59.79 17.06
C SER A 448 39.51 -60.35 18.34
N SER A 449 39.42 -59.63 19.47
CA SER A 449 39.89 -60.16 20.76
C SER A 449 39.03 -61.30 21.29
N MET A 450 37.72 -61.28 21.02
CA MET A 450 36.78 -62.34 21.40
C MET A 450 37.00 -63.60 20.56
N GLU A 451 37.22 -63.45 19.26
CA GLU A 451 37.64 -64.53 18.36
C GLU A 451 38.95 -65.16 18.82
N ALA A 452 39.97 -64.35 19.14
CA ALA A 452 41.24 -64.85 19.64
C ALA A 452 41.10 -65.60 20.98
N LEU A 453 40.22 -65.14 21.88
CA LEU A 453 39.91 -65.87 23.12
C LEU A 453 39.21 -67.20 22.84
N HIS A 454 38.25 -67.22 21.90
CA HIS A 454 37.58 -68.44 21.50
C HIS A 454 38.56 -69.46 20.87
N GLU A 455 39.50 -69.00 20.03
CA GLU A 455 40.58 -69.83 19.51
C GLU A 455 41.48 -70.38 20.63
N MET A 456 41.80 -69.57 21.65
CA MET A 456 42.56 -70.03 22.81
C MET A 456 41.81 -71.07 23.64
N ASP A 457 40.50 -70.89 23.86
CA ASP A 457 39.65 -71.85 24.58
C ASP A 457 39.58 -73.19 23.83
N MET A 458 39.44 -73.14 22.49
CA MET A 458 39.54 -74.32 21.62
C MET A 458 40.90 -75.04 21.77
N LEU A 459 42.01 -74.31 21.83
CA LEU A 459 43.36 -74.89 22.04
C LEU A 459 43.55 -75.48 23.44
N LEU A 460 42.87 -74.92 24.46
CA LEU A 460 42.87 -75.41 25.83
C LEU A 460 41.94 -76.62 26.03
N GLY A 461 41.20 -77.03 24.99
CA GLY A 461 40.26 -78.15 25.06
C GLY A 461 39.03 -77.84 25.92
N LEU A 462 38.76 -76.56 26.16
CA LEU A 462 37.49 -76.08 26.72
C LEU A 462 36.52 -75.93 25.55
N GLU A 463 36.17 -77.04 24.92
CA GLU A 463 35.02 -77.08 24.02
C GLU A 463 33.80 -76.87 24.91
N GLU A 464 33.26 -75.65 24.94
CA GLU A 464 31.89 -75.46 25.39
C GLU A 464 31.04 -76.26 24.40
N GLU A 465 30.56 -77.42 24.84
CA GLU A 465 29.41 -78.07 24.23
C GLU A 465 28.32 -77.01 24.15
N GLN A 466 28.15 -76.45 22.95
CA GLN A 466 27.12 -75.48 22.63
C GLN A 466 25.79 -76.25 22.68
N GLU A 467 25.26 -76.42 23.90
CA GLU A 467 23.84 -76.70 24.08
C GLU A 467 23.11 -75.50 23.49
N VAL A 468 22.51 -75.74 22.33
CA VAL A 468 21.52 -74.87 21.71
C VAL A 468 20.32 -74.84 22.64
N ASP A 469 20.38 -73.96 23.65
CA ASP A 469 19.20 -73.56 24.40
C ASP A 469 18.47 -72.49 23.57
N GLU A 470 17.53 -73.00 22.78
CA GLU A 470 16.38 -72.27 22.25
C GLU A 470 15.56 -71.75 23.45
N VAL A 471 15.80 -70.52 23.91
CA VAL A 471 14.91 -69.85 24.86
C VAL A 471 14.76 -68.36 24.55
N ASP A 472 13.55 -68.05 24.10
CA ASP A 472 12.74 -66.85 24.27
C ASP A 472 13.29 -65.45 23.92
N THR A 473 12.73 -64.97 22.81
CA THR A 473 12.26 -63.59 22.63
C THR A 473 11.45 -63.10 23.82
N THR A 474 11.57 -61.80 24.13
CA THR A 474 11.04 -61.05 25.30
C THR A 474 12.05 -61.14 26.46
N GLU A 475 12.82 -60.09 26.75
CA GLU A 475 12.38 -58.93 27.53
C GLU A 475 13.38 -57.76 27.35
N ASP A 476 12.84 -56.59 27.00
CA ASP A 476 13.14 -55.27 27.56
C ASP A 476 14.50 -54.55 27.35
N ASP A 477 14.46 -53.58 26.42
CA ASP A 477 14.54 -52.14 26.74
C ASP A 477 15.15 -51.78 28.12
N MET A 478 16.48 -51.72 28.22
CA MET A 478 17.13 -51.33 29.49
C MET A 478 18.46 -50.59 29.31
N TRP A 479 18.56 -49.68 28.33
CA TRP A 479 19.80 -48.90 28.12
C TRP A 479 19.63 -47.38 28.00
N LEU A 480 18.54 -46.83 28.55
CA LEU A 480 18.40 -45.38 28.76
C LEU A 480 18.33 -45.05 30.26
N GLN A 481 19.45 -45.05 30.98
CA GLN A 481 19.68 -44.11 32.10
C GLN A 481 21.14 -44.19 32.60
N GLY A 482 21.80 -43.05 32.72
CA GLY A 482 23.22 -42.94 33.02
C GLY A 482 23.65 -43.14 34.48
N GLN A 483 24.97 -43.04 34.62
CA GLN A 483 25.76 -42.75 35.83
C GLN A 483 25.52 -43.64 37.07
N GLY A 484 26.51 -44.50 37.34
CA GLY A 484 26.64 -45.11 38.66
C GLY A 484 27.79 -46.11 38.74
N ILE A 485 29.02 -45.62 38.95
CA ILE A 485 30.15 -46.46 39.34
C ILE A 485 29.83 -47.10 40.69
N LYS A 486 29.57 -48.41 40.73
CA LYS A 486 29.61 -49.21 41.96
C LYS A 486 30.36 -50.52 41.73
N LYS A 487 31.52 -50.60 42.38
CA LYS A 487 32.37 -51.79 42.48
C LYS A 487 31.64 -52.89 43.27
N GLN A 488 31.55 -54.10 42.72
CA GLN A 488 31.17 -55.33 43.43
C GLN A 488 32.41 -56.25 43.53
N PRO A 489 32.65 -56.91 44.68
CA PRO A 489 33.81 -57.78 44.85
C PRO A 489 33.56 -59.16 44.22
N ARG A 490 34.45 -59.57 43.31
CA ARG A 490 34.49 -60.94 42.77
C ARG A 490 34.84 -61.93 43.88
N LYS A 491 33.90 -62.82 44.24
CA LYS A 491 34.19 -64.05 45.01
C LYS A 491 35.03 -64.97 44.13
N LYS A 492 36.22 -65.35 44.60
CA LYS A 492 37.07 -66.36 43.98
C LYS A 492 36.38 -67.72 44.10
N LYS A 493 35.89 -68.27 42.99
CA LYS A 493 35.51 -69.69 42.88
C LYS A 493 36.80 -70.45 42.55
N ALA A 494 37.18 -71.38 43.42
CA ALA A 494 38.35 -72.22 43.21
C ALA A 494 38.11 -73.15 42.01
N LEU A 495 39.03 -73.12 41.04
CA LEU A 495 39.07 -74.05 39.92
C LEU A 495 39.51 -75.43 40.46
N GLN A 496 38.66 -76.44 40.27
CA GLN A 496 39.07 -77.84 40.32
C GLN A 496 39.82 -78.15 39.01
N PRO A 497 40.96 -78.86 39.04
CA PRO A 497 41.69 -79.20 37.82
C PRO A 497 40.96 -80.29 37.04
N ASN A 498 40.48 -79.93 35.85
CA ASN A 498 39.89 -80.87 34.91
C ASN A 498 40.94 -81.87 34.39
N LYS A 499 40.51 -83.13 34.32
CA LYS A 499 41.32 -84.30 34.01
C LYS A 499 41.49 -84.39 32.48
N GLY A 500 42.32 -83.54 31.92
CA GLY A 500 42.55 -83.50 30.48
C GLY A 500 43.54 -82.44 30.01
N ASP A 501 44.19 -81.72 30.92
CA ASP A 501 45.07 -80.61 30.55
C ASP A 501 46.39 -81.12 29.94
N PRO A 502 46.68 -80.87 28.64
CA PRO A 502 47.91 -81.33 27.97
C PRO A 502 49.19 -80.73 28.58
N TRP A 503 49.07 -79.69 29.41
CA TRP A 503 50.18 -79.03 30.11
C TRP A 503 50.62 -79.74 31.40
N ALA A 504 49.84 -80.68 31.94
CA ALA A 504 50.22 -81.43 33.15
C ALA A 504 51.46 -82.34 32.96
N LYS A 505 51.90 -82.57 31.71
CA LYS A 505 53.05 -83.43 31.37
C LYS A 505 54.40 -82.70 31.39
N ILE A 506 54.43 -81.36 31.55
CA ILE A 506 55.64 -80.54 31.37
C ILE A 506 56.27 -80.10 32.71
N HIS A 507 55.61 -80.30 33.86
CA HIS A 507 56.23 -80.07 35.16
C HIS A 507 57.04 -81.30 35.61
N GLY A 508 58.29 -81.35 35.19
CA GLY A 508 59.29 -82.31 35.66
C GLY A 508 59.58 -82.12 37.16
N ASN A 509 59.50 -83.23 37.90
CA ASN A 509 60.01 -83.38 39.26
C ASN A 509 61.51 -83.03 39.31
N LEU A 510 61.87 -81.84 39.81
CA LEU A 510 63.20 -81.58 40.36
C LEU A 510 63.09 -81.73 41.89
N GLY A 511 63.08 -82.98 42.32
CA GLY A 511 63.10 -83.39 43.72
C GLY A 511 64.52 -83.50 44.26
N LEU A 512 64.75 -82.77 45.35
CA LEU A 512 65.78 -82.92 46.38
C LEU A 512 66.37 -84.33 46.54
N ILE A 513 67.67 -84.46 46.29
CA ILE A 513 68.60 -85.46 46.85
C ILE A 513 69.83 -84.62 47.22
N GLY A 514 70.26 -84.39 48.46
CA GLY A 514 70.34 -85.25 49.64
C GLY A 514 71.76 -85.03 50.19
N HIS A 515 71.90 -84.23 51.25
CA HIS A 515 73.12 -84.20 52.06
C HIS A 515 73.22 -85.53 52.82
N ASP A 516 74.40 -86.15 52.86
CA ASP A 516 75.05 -86.62 54.09
C ASP A 516 76.44 -87.27 53.85
N ASN A 517 77.45 -86.61 54.42
CA ASN A 517 78.60 -87.08 55.22
C ASN A 517 79.59 -88.20 54.80
N ALA A 518 80.86 -87.82 55.01
CA ALA A 518 82.00 -88.55 55.62
C ALA A 518 83.10 -89.14 54.72
N ALA A 519 84.19 -88.39 54.55
CA ALA A 519 85.56 -88.74 55.00
C ALA A 519 86.45 -87.48 54.98
#